data_AF-A0A2H2ZQT9-F1
#
_entry.id   AF-A0A2H2ZQT9-F1
#
_cell.length_a   1.000
_cell.length_b   1.000
_cell.length_c   1.000
_cell.angle_alpha   90.00
_cell.angle_beta   90.00
_cell.angle_gamma   90.00
#
_symmetry.space_group_name_H-M   'P 1'
#
loop_
_entity.id
_entity.type
_entity.pdbx_description
1 polymer ?
#
loop_
_entity_poly.entity_id
_entity_poly.type
_entity_poly.pdbx_seq_one_letter_code
_entity_poly.pdbx_strand_id
1 'polypeptide(L)'
;MKPSVEGCKDKATNLAVLFTKVVPRAADERMECYRLAVRELGERSRVETLMKDAIEDVRDLLMVDDEMQATTGSYLEELSEALKVVSAIPPSLQDESSSLGIYNYGSGPQNVNTGTGPQNNNNGSGAQINGGSFHGINPFLRQ
;
A
#
# COMPACT_ATOMS: atom_id res chain seq x y z
N MET A 1 20.38 -4.86 4.17
CA MET A 1 20.28 -4.65 5.63
C MET A 1 20.76 -5.94 6.27
N LYS A 2 21.55 -5.91 7.35
CA LYS A 2 21.91 -7.17 8.02
C LYS A 2 20.63 -7.78 8.61
N PRO A 3 20.41 -9.09 8.47
CA PRO A 3 19.27 -9.76 9.09
C PRO A 3 19.36 -9.52 10.59
N SER A 4 18.24 -9.16 11.20
CA SER A 4 18.16 -8.90 12.63
C SER A 4 16.86 -9.47 13.17
N VAL A 5 16.90 -9.93 14.41
CA VAL A 5 15.71 -10.45 15.10
C VAL A 5 14.60 -9.40 15.13
N GLU A 6 14.94 -8.11 15.31
CA GLU A 6 13.93 -7.04 15.29
C GLU A 6 13.32 -6.86 13.89
N GLY A 7 14.12 -6.89 12.83
CA GLY A 7 13.59 -6.83 11.45
C GLY A 7 12.65 -7.99 11.11
N CYS A 8 12.98 -9.20 11.56
CA CYS A 8 12.11 -10.37 11.39
C CYS A 8 10.80 -10.20 12.18
N LYS A 9 10.89 -9.69 13.40
CA LYS A 9 9.74 -9.42 14.27
C LYS A 9 8.82 -8.33 13.70
N ASP A 10 9.38 -7.27 13.13
CA ASP A 10 8.62 -6.21 12.46
C ASP A 10 7.81 -6.78 11.28
N LYS A 11 8.44 -7.62 10.45
CA LYS A 11 7.76 -8.29 9.32
C LYS A 11 6.64 -9.22 9.79
N ALA A 12 6.91 -10.03 10.81
CA ALA A 12 5.90 -10.91 11.41
C ALA A 12 4.73 -10.12 12.03
N THR A 13 5.02 -8.97 12.66
CA THR A 13 4.01 -8.07 13.21
C THR A 13 3.14 -7.48 12.09
N ASN A 14 3.74 -7.03 10.99
CA ASN A 14 2.99 -6.53 9.84
C ASN A 14 2.09 -7.62 9.22
N LEU A 15 2.57 -8.87 9.11
CA LEU A 15 1.72 -10.00 8.69
C LEU A 15 0.52 -10.19 9.63
N ALA A 16 0.73 -10.14 10.94
CA ALA A 16 -0.35 -10.26 11.92
C ALA A 16 -1.38 -9.12 11.79
N VAL A 17 -0.92 -7.89 11.56
CA VAL A 17 -1.80 -6.73 11.32
C VAL A 17 -2.64 -6.94 10.06
N LEU A 18 -2.05 -7.40 8.95
CA LEU A 18 -2.77 -7.69 7.71
C LEU A 18 -3.85 -8.76 7.93
N PHE A 19 -3.50 -9.90 8.54
CA PHE A 19 -4.47 -10.96 8.78
C PHE A 19 -5.61 -10.50 9.68
N THR A 20 -5.31 -9.73 10.74
CA THR A 20 -6.33 -9.21 11.65
C THR A 20 -7.26 -8.21 10.96
N LYS A 21 -6.74 -7.38 10.06
CA LYS A 21 -7.56 -6.40 9.31
C LYS A 21 -8.40 -7.03 8.20
N VAL A 22 -7.90 -8.09 7.55
CA VAL A 22 -8.49 -8.65 6.33
C VAL A 22 -9.34 -9.90 6.59
N VAL A 23 -8.86 -10.87 7.35
CA VAL A 23 -9.53 -12.19 7.50
C VAL A 23 -10.95 -12.09 8.06
N PRO A 24 -11.23 -11.23 9.08
CA PRO A 24 -12.59 -11.08 9.62
C PRO A 24 -13.60 -10.42 8.67
N ARG A 25 -13.15 -9.83 7.56
CA ARG A 25 -14.01 -9.09 6.63
C ARG A 25 -14.81 -10.02 5.73
N ALA A 26 -15.94 -9.52 5.24
CA ALA A 26 -16.75 -10.23 4.25
C ALA A 26 -15.96 -10.44 2.96
N ALA A 27 -16.26 -11.51 2.21
CA ALA A 27 -15.44 -11.93 1.07
C ALA A 27 -15.31 -10.85 -0.02
N ASP A 28 -16.38 -10.09 -0.24
CA ASP A 28 -16.47 -8.95 -1.16
C ASP A 28 -15.70 -7.70 -0.67
N GLU A 29 -15.45 -7.59 0.64
CA GLU A 29 -14.72 -6.47 1.24
C GLU A 29 -13.21 -6.74 1.43
N ARG A 30 -12.81 -8.01 1.48
CA ARG A 30 -11.44 -8.44 1.83
C ARG A 30 -10.36 -7.78 0.98
N MET A 31 -10.57 -7.70 -0.33
CA MET A 31 -9.55 -7.18 -1.24
C MET A 31 -9.31 -5.69 -1.03
N GLU A 32 -10.38 -4.91 -0.83
CA GLU A 32 -10.24 -3.47 -0.56
C GLU A 32 -9.63 -3.23 0.82
N CYS A 33 -10.02 -4.01 1.84
CA CYS A 33 -9.40 -3.96 3.16
C CYS A 33 -7.90 -4.31 3.10
N TYR A 34 -7.52 -5.29 2.28
CA TYR A 34 -6.12 -5.65 2.07
C TYR A 34 -5.33 -4.51 1.43
N ARG A 35 -5.85 -3.91 0.36
CA ARG A 35 -5.22 -2.78 -0.33
C ARG A 35 -5.01 -1.59 0.62
N LEU A 36 -6.02 -1.24 1.42
CA LEU A 36 -5.93 -0.16 2.39
C LEU A 36 -4.91 -0.47 3.50
N ALA A 37 -4.89 -1.70 4.01
CA ALA A 37 -3.95 -2.12 5.05
C ALA A 37 -2.49 -2.13 4.56
N VAL A 38 -2.23 -2.61 3.34
CA VAL A 38 -0.89 -2.55 2.72
C VAL A 38 -0.47 -1.10 2.53
N ARG A 39 -1.36 -0.22 2.06
CA ARG A 39 -1.06 1.21 1.88
C ARG A 39 -0.68 1.89 3.21
N GLU A 40 -1.38 1.57 4.30
CA GLU A 40 -1.09 2.12 5.63
C GLU A 40 0.26 1.66 6.17
N LEU A 41 0.64 0.39 5.92
CA LEU A 41 1.90 -0.20 6.37
C LEU A 41 3.08 0.06 5.41
N GLY A 42 2.83 0.56 4.20
CA GLY A 42 3.82 0.80 3.16
C GLY A 42 3.91 -0.33 2.11
N GLU A 43 4.39 0.01 0.91
CA GLU A 43 4.33 -0.87 -0.28
C GLU A 43 5.06 -2.21 -0.14
N ARG A 44 6.08 -2.29 0.71
CA ARG A 44 6.80 -3.55 1.03
C ARG A 44 6.05 -4.46 2.01
N SER A 45 4.87 -4.04 2.47
CA SER A 45 4.04 -4.78 3.42
C SER A 45 3.02 -5.70 2.75
N ARG A 46 3.24 -6.09 1.49
CA ARG A 46 2.45 -7.16 0.85
C ARG A 46 2.74 -8.49 1.51
N VAL A 47 1.76 -9.40 1.56
CA VAL A 47 1.90 -10.70 2.23
C VAL A 47 3.06 -11.50 1.63
N GLU A 48 3.15 -11.59 0.31
CA GLU A 48 4.21 -12.32 -0.38
C GLU A 48 5.59 -11.74 -0.10
N THR A 49 5.71 -10.42 0.00
CA THR A 49 6.97 -9.73 0.31
C THR A 49 7.37 -9.96 1.76
N LEU A 50 6.46 -9.75 2.71
CA LEU A 50 6.74 -9.94 4.13
C LEU A 50 7.07 -11.40 4.47
N MET A 51 6.36 -12.36 3.87
CA MET A 51 6.66 -13.78 4.06
C MET A 51 8.03 -14.14 3.52
N LYS A 52 8.36 -13.68 2.30
CA LYS A 52 9.67 -13.91 1.70
C LYS A 52 10.78 -13.34 2.58
N ASP A 53 10.68 -12.06 2.92
CA ASP A 53 11.69 -11.33 3.66
C ASP A 53 11.85 -11.86 5.10
N ALA A 54 10.80 -12.43 5.70
CA ALA A 54 10.87 -13.06 7.02
C ALA A 54 11.54 -14.44 6.97
N ILE A 55 11.23 -15.26 5.96
CA ILE A 55 11.89 -16.55 5.75
C ILE A 55 13.39 -16.35 5.48
N GLU A 56 13.74 -15.36 4.64
CA GLU A 56 15.14 -14.98 4.38
C GLU A 56 15.84 -14.52 5.66
N ASP A 57 15.22 -13.68 6.49
CA ASP A 57 15.81 -13.25 7.77
C ASP A 57 16.10 -14.44 8.69
N VAL A 58 15.15 -15.36 8.86
CA VAL A 58 15.34 -16.54 9.72
C VAL A 58 16.46 -17.41 9.17
N ARG A 59 16.47 -17.69 7.87
CA ARG A 59 17.52 -18.47 7.23
C ARG A 59 18.88 -17.83 7.43
N ASP A 60 19.01 -16.52 7.18
CA ASP A 60 20.29 -15.85 7.32
C ASP A 60 20.77 -15.80 8.77
N LEU A 61 19.86 -15.64 9.74
CA LEU A 61 20.19 -15.72 11.18
C LEU A 61 20.75 -17.10 11.57
N LEU A 62 20.23 -18.18 10.98
CA LEU A 62 20.72 -19.54 11.21
C LEU A 62 22.08 -19.82 10.55
N MET A 63 22.49 -19.02 9.57
CA MET A 63 23.76 -19.16 8.85
C MET A 63 24.91 -18.31 9.43
N VAL A 64 24.66 -17.53 10.49
CA VAL A 64 25.69 -16.66 11.10
C VAL A 64 26.79 -17.47 11.81
N ASP A 65 26.45 -18.63 12.34
CA ASP A 65 27.33 -19.47 13.17
C ASP A 65 27.37 -20.91 12.64
N ASP A 66 28.58 -21.47 12.50
CA ASP A 66 28.79 -22.78 11.87
C ASP A 66 28.19 -23.93 12.70
N GLU A 67 28.16 -23.82 14.04
CA GLU A 67 27.55 -24.82 14.92
C GLU A 67 26.03 -24.77 14.81
N MET A 68 25.45 -23.56 14.78
CA MET A 68 24.04 -23.34 14.51
C MET A 68 23.64 -23.87 13.13
N GLN A 69 24.44 -23.61 12.09
CA GLN A 69 24.19 -24.09 10.74
C GLN A 69 24.22 -25.63 10.68
N ALA A 70 25.21 -26.26 11.29
CA ALA A 70 25.32 -27.72 11.33
C ALA A 70 24.14 -28.38 12.07
N THR A 71 23.68 -27.75 13.16
CA THR A 71 22.57 -28.24 13.97
C THR A 71 21.20 -28.03 13.29
N THR A 72 21.06 -26.97 12.49
CA THR A 72 19.79 -26.56 11.87
C THR A 72 19.68 -26.93 10.38
N GLY A 73 20.53 -27.83 9.88
CA GLY A 73 20.59 -28.20 8.46
C GLY A 73 19.23 -28.57 7.85
N SER A 74 18.41 -29.37 8.53
CA SER A 74 17.08 -29.74 8.04
C SER A 74 16.13 -28.53 7.96
N TYR A 75 16.19 -27.61 8.93
CA TYR A 75 15.39 -26.38 8.90
C TYR A 75 15.84 -25.45 7.77
N LEU A 76 17.14 -25.39 7.48
CA LEU A 76 17.65 -24.61 6.35
C LEU A 76 17.16 -25.14 4.99
N GLU A 77 17.01 -26.46 4.86
CA GLU A 77 16.40 -27.08 3.68
C GLU A 77 14.91 -26.72 3.58
N GLU A 78 14.14 -26.86 4.67
CA GLU A 78 12.72 -26.49 4.72
C GLU A 78 12.50 -25.00 4.39
N LEU A 79 13.30 -24.10 4.97
CA LEU A 79 13.25 -22.67 4.69
C LEU A 79 13.61 -22.36 3.23
N SER A 80 14.55 -23.12 2.64
CA SER A 80 14.92 -22.95 1.23
C SER A 80 13.80 -23.38 0.29
N GLU A 81 13.08 -24.47 0.61
CA GLU A 81 11.89 -24.87 -0.15
C GLU A 81 10.74 -23.89 0.02
N ALA A 82 10.47 -23.44 1.25
CA ALA A 82 9.46 -22.42 1.52
C ALA A 82 9.77 -21.12 0.76
N LEU A 83 11.04 -20.71 0.70
CA LEU A 83 11.46 -19.52 -0.05
C LEU A 83 11.22 -19.66 -1.55
N LYS A 84 11.44 -20.85 -2.13
CA LYS A 84 11.10 -21.13 -3.54
C LYS A 84 9.59 -20.98 -3.78
N VAL A 85 8.77 -21.55 -2.89
CA VAL A 85 7.31 -21.48 -2.99
C VAL A 85 6.83 -20.02 -2.91
N VAL A 86 7.27 -19.27 -1.91
CA VAL A 86 6.84 -17.87 -1.72
C VAL A 86 7.37 -16.97 -2.83
N SER A 87 8.59 -17.18 -3.32
CA SER A 87 9.16 -16.39 -4.43
C SER A 87 8.44 -16.62 -5.77
N ALA A 88 7.72 -17.73 -5.91
CA ALA A 88 6.91 -18.02 -7.09
C ALA A 88 5.52 -17.37 -7.04
N ILE A 89 5.11 -16.81 -5.90
CA ILE A 89 3.82 -16.11 -5.77
C ILE A 89 3.90 -14.78 -6.53
N PRO A 90 3.01 -14.52 -7.50
CA PRO A 90 3.00 -13.25 -8.20
C PRO A 90 2.57 -12.11 -7.26
N PRO A 91 2.99 -10.86 -7.53
CA PRO A 91 2.55 -9.71 -6.75
C PRO A 91 1.04 -9.65 -6.64
N SER A 92 0.53 -9.55 -5.41
CA SER A 92 -0.90 -9.52 -5.10
C SER A 92 -1.56 -8.17 -5.43
N LEU A 93 -0.76 -7.11 -5.42
CA LEU A 93 -1.13 -5.74 -5.79
C LEU A 93 -0.19 -5.27 -6.89
N GLN A 94 -0.71 -4.47 -7.81
CA GLN A 94 0.13 -3.77 -8.78
C GLN A 94 1.01 -2.75 -8.03
N ASP A 95 2.24 -2.55 -8.48
CA ASP A 95 3.03 -1.41 -8.03
C ASP A 95 2.28 -0.13 -8.42
N GLU A 96 1.98 0.71 -7.44
CA GLU A 96 1.31 2.01 -7.62
C GLU A 96 2.16 2.96 -8.50
N SER A 97 3.34 2.53 -8.98
CA SER A 97 4.20 3.31 -9.86
C SER A 97 3.70 3.43 -11.30
N SER A 98 2.58 2.82 -11.69
CA SER A 98 2.05 2.95 -13.06
C SER A 98 0.59 3.40 -13.18
N SER A 99 -0.07 3.76 -12.08
CA SER A 99 -1.33 4.48 -12.17
C SER A 99 -1.18 5.81 -11.46
N LEU A 100 -1.07 6.89 -12.23
CA LEU A 100 -1.57 8.20 -11.82
C LEU A 100 -3.10 8.08 -11.72
N GLY A 101 -3.55 7.25 -10.77
CA GLY A 101 -4.94 6.96 -10.52
C GLY A 101 -5.50 8.04 -9.62
N ILE A 102 -6.51 8.72 -10.12
CA ILE A 102 -7.26 9.71 -9.36
C ILE A 102 -8.43 8.97 -8.74
N TYR A 103 -8.34 8.66 -7.44
CA TYR A 103 -9.34 7.87 -6.73
C TYR A 103 -10.03 8.70 -5.65
N ASN A 104 -11.36 8.65 -5.58
CA ASN A 104 -12.17 9.18 -4.48
C ASN A 104 -12.97 8.04 -3.85
N TYR A 105 -12.72 7.79 -2.57
CA TYR A 105 -13.39 6.76 -1.77
C TYR A 105 -14.38 7.34 -0.75
N GLY A 106 -14.60 8.66 -0.79
CA GLY A 106 -15.50 9.40 0.09
C GLY A 106 -16.78 9.85 -0.62
N SER A 107 -17.68 10.42 0.17
CA SER A 107 -18.85 11.13 -0.34
C SER A 107 -18.46 12.56 -0.72
N GLY A 108 -18.78 12.95 -1.96
CA GLY A 108 -18.58 14.33 -2.43
C GLY A 108 -17.84 14.40 -3.76
N PRO A 109 -17.82 15.60 -4.38
CA PRO A 109 -17.25 15.82 -5.69
C PRO A 109 -15.71 15.66 -5.68
N GLN A 110 -15.20 14.93 -6.67
CA GLN A 110 -13.77 14.85 -6.98
C GLN A 110 -13.48 15.70 -8.20
N ASN A 111 -12.79 16.82 -8.01
CA ASN A 111 -12.45 17.72 -9.09
C ASN A 111 -10.96 17.62 -9.37
N VAL A 112 -10.56 16.98 -10.47
CA VAL A 112 -9.14 16.86 -10.83
C VAL A 112 -8.87 17.31 -12.26
N ASN A 113 -7.83 18.13 -12.40
CA ASN A 113 -7.28 18.58 -13.67
C ASN A 113 -5.82 18.15 -13.75
N THR A 114 -5.50 17.28 -14.71
CA THR A 114 -4.15 16.77 -14.96
C THR A 114 -3.43 17.52 -16.09
N GLY A 115 -4.05 18.56 -16.65
CA GLY A 115 -3.51 19.40 -17.71
C GLY A 115 -3.10 20.79 -17.22
N THR A 116 -2.78 21.68 -18.16
CA THR A 116 -2.32 23.07 -17.88
C THR A 116 -3.43 24.12 -17.94
N GLY A 117 -4.65 23.73 -18.34
CA GLY A 117 -5.78 24.65 -18.46
C GLY A 117 -6.41 25.03 -17.11
N PRO A 118 -7.21 26.10 -17.05
CA PRO A 118 -7.92 26.48 -15.84
C PRO A 118 -9.03 25.48 -15.49
N GLN A 119 -9.18 25.18 -14.20
CA GLN A 119 -10.24 24.33 -13.67
C GLN A 119 -11.15 25.16 -12.77
N ASN A 120 -12.42 25.30 -13.16
CA ASN A 120 -13.38 26.13 -12.44
C ASN A 120 -14.53 25.29 -11.91
N ASN A 121 -14.51 25.00 -10.60
CA ASN A 121 -15.47 24.08 -9.99
C ASN A 121 -16.41 24.83 -9.02
N ASN A 122 -17.70 24.71 -9.24
CA ASN A 122 -18.74 25.17 -8.31
C ASN A 122 -19.59 23.97 -7.91
N ASN A 123 -19.33 23.47 -6.71
CA ASN A 123 -20.00 22.29 -6.16
C ASN A 123 -21.25 22.64 -5.34
N GLY A 124 -21.69 23.90 -5.36
CA GLY A 124 -22.86 24.39 -4.63
C GLY A 124 -23.87 25.09 -5.54
N SER A 125 -24.91 25.68 -4.94
CA SER A 125 -26.00 26.35 -5.67
C SER A 125 -25.70 27.79 -6.10
N GLY A 126 -24.47 28.28 -5.87
CA GLY A 126 -24.09 29.65 -6.18
C GLY A 126 -23.89 29.91 -7.68
N ALA A 127 -23.76 31.18 -8.07
CA ALA A 127 -23.32 31.53 -9.42
C ALA A 127 -21.80 31.43 -9.53
N GLN A 128 -21.29 30.86 -10.64
CA GLN A 128 -19.87 30.84 -10.97
C GLN A 128 -19.63 31.63 -12.26
N ILE A 129 -18.73 32.61 -12.21
CA ILE A 129 -18.37 33.46 -13.35
C ILE A 129 -16.86 33.30 -13.59
N ASN A 130 -16.49 32.65 -14.71
CA ASN A 130 -15.10 32.27 -15.02
C ASN A 130 -14.46 33.14 -16.11
N GLY A 131 -14.93 34.38 -16.23
CA GLY A 131 -14.50 35.34 -17.24
C GLY A 131 -15.63 36.29 -17.66
N GLY A 132 -15.26 37.46 -18.15
CA GLY A 132 -16.17 38.50 -18.66
C GLY A 132 -15.63 39.91 -18.46
N SER A 133 -16.04 40.85 -19.32
CA SER A 133 -15.93 42.28 -19.07
C SER A 133 -17.27 42.76 -18.54
N PHE A 134 -17.33 43.21 -17.29
CA PHE A 134 -18.57 43.72 -16.70
C PHE A 134 -18.77 45.17 -17.12
N HIS A 135 -19.79 45.43 -17.94
CA HIS A 135 -20.20 46.79 -18.27
C HIS A 135 -21.42 47.18 -17.42
N GLY A 136 -21.27 48.22 -16.60
CA GLY A 136 -22.37 48.84 -15.84
C GLY A 136 -22.59 48.33 -14.41
N ILE A 137 -22.47 47.01 -14.13
CA ILE A 137 -22.66 46.46 -12.78
C ILE A 137 -21.54 45.46 -12.47
N ASN A 138 -20.78 45.72 -11.39
CA ASN A 138 -19.85 44.77 -10.81
C ASN A 138 -20.55 44.04 -9.64
N PRO A 139 -20.89 42.75 -9.78
CA PRO A 139 -21.62 42.00 -8.76
C PRO A 139 -20.81 41.73 -7.48
N PHE A 140 -19.54 42.11 -7.43
CA PHE A 140 -18.63 41.86 -6.30
C PHE A 140 -18.36 43.10 -5.41
N LEU A 141 -18.85 44.28 -5.78
CA LEU A 141 -18.81 45.46 -4.91
C LEU A 141 -20.09 45.45 -4.05
N ARG A 142 -19.94 45.29 -2.73
CA ARG A 142 -21.06 45.52 -1.80
C ARG A 142 -21.49 46.98 -1.92
N GLN A 143 -22.80 47.19 -2.08
CA GLN A 143 -23.44 48.49 -1.85
C GLN A 143 -23.40 48.83 -0.36
#